data_AF-A0A954CLL7-F1
#
_entry.id   AF-A0A954CLL7-F1
#
_cell.length_a   1.000
_cell.length_b   1.000
_cell.length_c   1.000
_cell.angle_alpha   90.00
_cell.angle_beta   90.00
_cell.angle_gamma   90.00
#
_symmetry.space_group_name_H-M   'P 1'
#
loop_
_entity.id
_entity.type
_entity.pdbx_description
1 polymer ?
#
loop_
_entity_poly.entity_id
_entity_poly.type
_entity_poly.pdbx_seq_one_letter_code
_entity_poly.pdbx_strand_id
1 'polypeptide(L)'
;MTDATGTPMHDRDRARLEALLEAAVDAIITIDTSGTILSCNPAAVRMFGFAADELLGTNVSILMPSPDRERHDDYLARFLATGEARVIGQRREATGRHKSGDVFPIELSVSQCVVDGEIWFTGIIHDISERKAVEHAEVLRKEIEAKVSARSEFLRHMSHEIRTPLTAILGFSEMLAERTDDVLVIEGIEVIRRNGEHLLHLVNDILDLEKLDADRIEPERIDTDLREIVHDLATIMRPLATRKNLTFETRVDDDVPRLIRSDPTRIRQILINLVGNAVKFTSRGRIRLDVSLRRSPESGEIAVSVLDTGVGVSCAEPSLLFEPFAQAERSTTREFGGSGLGLAISRRLARVLGGDVTVRENDEDGHGSIFTATFSADVAPSRPRSRPDATTLEGIDAGPNLNGLEILLVEDGADNRLLLGRILEQGGARVSIAENGEQALASVDERGVSNPFDAILMDMQMPVMDGIEATQSLRARGYSGPVVALTANATRADRDRCIAVGCDAFAGKPIRRRELLTLVADVARG
;
A
#
# COMPACT_ATOMS: atom_id res chain seq x y z
N MET A 1 -39.02 -47.51 -46.58
CA MET A 1 -37.68 -48.12 -46.62
C MET A 1 -37.28 -48.44 -45.20
N THR A 2 -36.92 -49.70 -44.93
CA THR A 2 -36.46 -50.20 -43.62
C THR A 2 -35.00 -50.64 -43.74
N ASP A 3 -34.23 -50.48 -42.67
CA ASP A 3 -32.84 -50.95 -42.51
C ASP A 3 -32.81 -52.37 -41.88
N ALA A 4 -31.65 -53.03 -41.94
CA ALA A 4 -31.28 -54.39 -41.53
C ALA A 4 -31.62 -54.79 -40.08
N THR A 5 -32.20 -53.91 -39.27
CA THR A 5 -32.71 -54.21 -37.91
C THR A 5 -34.24 -54.17 -37.79
N GLY A 6 -34.98 -53.95 -38.88
CA GLY A 6 -36.44 -54.09 -38.92
C GLY A 6 -37.23 -52.95 -38.25
N THR A 7 -36.59 -51.88 -37.80
CA THR A 7 -37.26 -50.71 -37.20
C THR A 7 -37.63 -49.68 -38.29
N PRO A 8 -38.86 -49.14 -38.30
CA PRO A 8 -39.26 -48.10 -39.27
C PRO A 8 -38.34 -46.87 -39.16
N MET A 9 -37.86 -46.35 -40.28
CA MET A 9 -36.93 -45.21 -40.33
C MET A 9 -37.49 -43.96 -39.61
N HIS A 10 -38.81 -43.78 -39.61
CA HIS A 10 -39.52 -42.71 -38.90
C HIS A 10 -39.41 -42.80 -37.37
N ASP A 11 -39.37 -44.01 -36.80
CA ASP A 11 -39.26 -44.20 -35.35
C ASP A 11 -37.85 -43.88 -34.83
N ARG A 12 -36.83 -44.11 -35.67
CA ARG A 12 -35.42 -43.79 -35.35
C ARG A 12 -35.17 -42.28 -35.38
N ASP A 13 -35.74 -41.57 -36.34
CA ASP A 13 -35.61 -40.11 -36.44
C ASP A 13 -36.35 -39.41 -35.30
N ARG A 14 -37.53 -39.92 -34.89
CA ARG A 14 -38.26 -39.40 -33.73
C ARG A 14 -37.51 -39.63 -32.42
N ALA A 15 -37.02 -40.85 -32.19
CA ALA A 15 -36.21 -41.17 -31.01
C ALA A 15 -34.92 -40.33 -30.93
N ARG A 16 -34.31 -40.01 -32.08
CA ARG A 16 -33.11 -39.17 -32.14
C ARG A 16 -33.41 -37.71 -31.80
N LEU A 17 -34.54 -37.18 -32.26
CA LEU A 17 -34.97 -35.82 -31.92
C LEU A 17 -35.33 -35.68 -30.44
N GLU A 18 -36.03 -36.67 -29.88
CA GLU A 18 -36.34 -36.75 -28.44
C GLU A 18 -35.05 -36.77 -27.60
N ALA A 19 -34.08 -37.62 -27.96
CA ALA A 19 -32.79 -37.67 -27.25
C ALA A 19 -32.00 -36.35 -27.30
N LEU A 20 -32.09 -35.59 -28.40
CA LEU A 20 -31.44 -34.28 -28.52
C LEU A 20 -32.13 -33.23 -27.63
N LEU A 21 -33.46 -33.26 -27.54
CA LEU A 21 -34.21 -32.36 -26.66
C LEU A 21 -33.99 -32.69 -25.19
N GLU A 22 -33.85 -33.97 -24.83
CA GLU A 22 -33.53 -34.41 -23.46
C GLU A 22 -32.12 -34.04 -23.03
N ALA A 23 -31.15 -34.11 -23.95
CA ALA A 23 -29.74 -33.77 -23.68
C ALA A 23 -29.47 -32.26 -23.68
N ALA A 24 -30.42 -31.44 -24.12
CA ALA A 24 -30.27 -29.99 -24.12
C ALA A 24 -30.11 -29.45 -22.69
N VAL A 25 -29.13 -28.57 -22.50
CA VAL A 25 -28.88 -27.86 -21.24
C VAL A 25 -29.90 -26.74 -21.05
N ASP A 26 -30.26 -26.08 -22.14
CA ASP A 26 -31.22 -24.98 -22.15
C ASP A 26 -32.66 -25.48 -22.09
N ALA A 27 -33.50 -24.69 -21.44
CA ALA A 27 -34.92 -24.94 -21.38
C ALA A 27 -35.56 -24.60 -22.74
N ILE A 28 -36.25 -25.58 -23.31
CA ILE A 28 -36.96 -25.44 -24.59
C ILE A 28 -38.44 -25.63 -24.32
N ILE A 29 -39.23 -24.61 -24.66
CA ILE A 29 -40.68 -24.58 -24.47
C ILE A 29 -41.36 -24.20 -25.78
N THR A 30 -42.34 -24.98 -26.20
CA THR A 30 -43.16 -24.69 -27.38
C THR A 30 -44.56 -24.32 -26.94
N ILE A 31 -45.08 -23.21 -27.45
CA ILE A 31 -46.43 -22.70 -27.19
C ILE A 31 -47.22 -22.54 -28.49
N ASP A 32 -48.55 -22.55 -28.38
CA ASP A 32 -49.47 -22.15 -29.45
C ASP A 32 -49.65 -20.62 -29.55
N THR A 33 -50.55 -20.17 -30.42
CA THR A 33 -50.89 -18.76 -30.61
C THR A 33 -51.62 -18.11 -29.43
N SER A 34 -52.12 -18.91 -28.49
CA SER A 34 -52.78 -18.46 -27.25
C SER A 34 -51.83 -18.38 -26.06
N GLY A 35 -50.56 -18.79 -26.24
CA GLY A 35 -49.57 -18.86 -25.16
C GLY A 35 -49.63 -20.15 -24.34
N THR A 36 -50.41 -21.14 -24.79
CA THR A 36 -50.56 -22.44 -24.11
C THR A 36 -49.37 -23.33 -24.44
N ILE A 37 -48.73 -23.90 -23.41
CA ILE A 37 -47.56 -24.78 -23.57
C ILE A 37 -47.98 -26.12 -24.16
N LEU A 38 -47.48 -26.39 -25.37
CA LEU A 38 -47.67 -27.64 -26.11
C LEU A 38 -46.60 -28.68 -25.78
N SER A 39 -45.35 -28.25 -25.56
CA SER A 39 -44.26 -29.14 -25.19
C SER A 39 -43.20 -28.41 -24.35
N CYS A 40 -42.51 -29.16 -23.50
CA CYS A 40 -41.35 -28.68 -22.76
C CYS A 40 -40.33 -29.81 -22.61
N ASN A 41 -39.04 -29.47 -22.62
CA ASN A 41 -37.98 -30.45 -22.38
C ASN A 41 -37.68 -30.62 -20.88
N PRO A 42 -36.94 -31.66 -20.47
CA PRO A 42 -36.57 -31.87 -19.08
C PRO A 42 -35.77 -30.71 -18.45
N ALA A 43 -35.03 -29.93 -19.25
CA ALA A 43 -34.32 -28.75 -18.75
C ALA A 43 -35.28 -27.65 -18.29
N ALA A 44 -36.40 -27.41 -19.01
CA ALA A 44 -37.44 -26.47 -18.59
C ALA A 44 -38.07 -26.86 -17.24
N VAL A 45 -38.36 -28.14 -17.05
CA VAL A 45 -38.86 -28.71 -15.78
C VAL A 45 -37.88 -28.45 -14.63
N ARG A 46 -36.58 -28.72 -14.84
CA ARG A 46 -35.54 -28.47 -13.83
C ARG A 46 -35.33 -26.98 -13.53
N MET A 47 -35.31 -26.14 -14.57
CA MET A 47 -35.03 -24.71 -14.44
C MET A 47 -36.13 -23.95 -13.70
N PHE A 48 -37.40 -24.26 -13.99
CA PHE A 48 -38.54 -23.56 -13.38
C PHE A 48 -39.17 -24.30 -12.20
N GLY A 49 -38.80 -25.56 -11.96
CA GLY A 49 -39.25 -26.36 -10.81
C GLY A 49 -40.68 -26.87 -10.87
N PHE A 50 -41.32 -26.78 -12.04
CA PHE A 50 -42.65 -27.35 -12.30
C PHE A 50 -42.54 -28.74 -12.88
N ALA A 51 -43.47 -29.63 -12.53
CA ALA A 51 -43.55 -30.93 -13.18
C ALA A 51 -44.08 -30.77 -14.63
N ALA A 52 -43.72 -31.70 -15.53
CA ALA A 52 -44.07 -31.59 -16.94
C ALA A 52 -45.59 -31.52 -17.19
N ASP A 53 -46.35 -32.31 -16.43
CA ASP A 53 -47.82 -32.33 -16.42
C ASP A 53 -48.45 -31.04 -15.87
N GLU A 54 -47.75 -30.31 -15.00
CA GLU A 54 -48.18 -28.98 -14.53
C GLU A 54 -47.92 -27.88 -15.57
N LEU A 55 -46.93 -28.06 -16.45
CA LEU A 55 -46.61 -27.09 -17.51
C LEU A 55 -47.49 -27.28 -18.74
N LEU A 56 -47.67 -28.52 -19.18
CA LEU A 56 -48.42 -28.84 -20.40
C LEU A 56 -49.88 -28.38 -20.29
N GLY A 57 -50.35 -27.65 -21.29
CA GLY A 57 -51.73 -27.12 -21.33
C GLY A 57 -51.96 -25.88 -20.46
N THR A 58 -50.93 -25.34 -19.80
CA THR A 58 -51.02 -24.06 -19.08
C THR A 58 -50.43 -22.91 -19.89
N ASN A 59 -50.82 -21.68 -19.56
CA ASN A 59 -50.28 -20.50 -20.22
C ASN A 59 -48.85 -20.19 -19.69
N VAL A 60 -47.91 -19.97 -20.61
CA VAL A 60 -46.47 -19.74 -20.32
C VAL A 60 -46.19 -18.54 -19.43
N SER A 61 -47.14 -17.62 -19.27
CA SER A 61 -47.06 -16.47 -18.36
C SER A 61 -46.84 -16.86 -16.89
N ILE A 62 -47.08 -18.12 -16.50
CA ILE A 62 -46.73 -18.62 -15.16
C ILE A 62 -45.22 -18.56 -14.85
N LEU A 63 -44.38 -18.61 -15.89
CA LEU A 63 -42.91 -18.65 -15.80
C LEU A 63 -42.26 -17.26 -15.73
N MET A 64 -43.05 -16.20 -15.63
CA MET A 64 -42.57 -14.82 -15.59
C MET A 64 -43.23 -14.04 -14.44
N PRO A 65 -42.53 -13.03 -13.88
CA PRO A 65 -43.10 -12.16 -12.86
C PRO A 65 -43.99 -11.06 -13.47
N SER A 66 -44.82 -10.42 -12.65
CA SER A 66 -45.47 -9.14 -13.03
C SER A 66 -44.40 -8.05 -13.19
N PRO A 67 -44.51 -7.14 -14.18
CA PRO A 67 -45.65 -6.93 -15.07
C PRO A 67 -45.61 -7.75 -16.37
N ASP A 68 -44.53 -8.48 -16.66
CA ASP A 68 -44.36 -9.21 -17.92
C ASP A 68 -45.41 -10.31 -18.09
N ARG A 69 -45.76 -10.98 -16.98
CA ARG A 69 -46.86 -11.95 -16.90
C ARG A 69 -48.19 -11.45 -17.45
N GLU A 70 -48.57 -10.22 -17.09
CA GLU A 70 -49.86 -9.63 -17.46
C GLU A 70 -49.89 -9.13 -18.90
N ARG A 71 -48.71 -8.80 -19.45
CA ARG A 71 -48.58 -8.19 -20.78
C ARG A 71 -48.27 -9.21 -21.88
N HIS A 72 -47.90 -10.43 -21.50
CA HIS A 72 -47.45 -11.46 -22.43
C HIS A 72 -48.48 -11.79 -23.52
N ASP A 73 -49.74 -11.98 -23.12
CA ASP A 73 -50.80 -12.35 -24.07
C ASP A 73 -51.10 -11.20 -25.05
N ASP A 74 -51.04 -9.94 -24.58
CA ASP A 74 -51.15 -8.75 -25.43
C ASP A 74 -49.99 -8.66 -26.45
N TYR A 75 -48.77 -9.08 -26.06
CA TYR A 75 -47.63 -9.14 -26.96
C TYR A 75 -47.83 -10.17 -28.08
N LEU A 76 -48.32 -11.37 -27.74
CA LEU A 76 -48.64 -12.41 -28.74
C LEU A 76 -49.75 -11.96 -29.69
N ALA A 77 -50.85 -11.40 -29.15
CA ALA A 77 -51.97 -10.92 -29.94
C ALA A 77 -51.55 -9.81 -30.93
N ARG A 78 -50.70 -8.87 -30.47
CA ARG A 78 -50.13 -7.84 -31.34
C ARG A 78 -49.24 -8.43 -32.44
N PHE A 79 -48.37 -9.38 -32.09
CA PHE A 79 -47.50 -10.02 -33.08
C PHE A 79 -48.30 -10.73 -34.19
N LEU A 80 -49.34 -11.47 -33.82
CA LEU A 80 -50.23 -12.16 -34.77
C LEU A 80 -51.01 -11.17 -35.66
N ALA A 81 -51.35 -10.00 -35.15
CA ALA A 81 -52.11 -8.98 -35.88
C ALA A 81 -51.25 -8.12 -36.82
N THR A 82 -50.00 -7.81 -36.44
CA THR A 82 -49.16 -6.84 -37.17
C THR A 82 -48.01 -7.49 -37.94
N GLY A 83 -47.61 -8.72 -37.60
CA GLY A 83 -46.40 -9.36 -38.13
C GLY A 83 -45.10 -8.68 -37.71
N GLU A 84 -45.15 -7.65 -36.84
CA GLU A 84 -43.96 -6.95 -36.36
C GLU A 84 -43.24 -7.78 -35.30
N ALA A 85 -42.25 -8.56 -35.75
CA ALA A 85 -41.36 -9.31 -34.88
C ALA A 85 -40.45 -8.38 -34.07
N ARG A 86 -40.85 -8.02 -32.84
CA ARG A 86 -39.93 -7.41 -31.86
C ARG A 86 -39.00 -8.43 -31.18
N VAL A 87 -39.28 -9.73 -31.29
CA VAL A 87 -38.66 -10.78 -30.47
C VAL A 87 -38.12 -11.97 -31.30
N ILE A 88 -38.57 -12.15 -32.54
CA ILE A 88 -38.19 -13.32 -33.35
C ILE A 88 -36.76 -13.18 -33.88
N GLY A 89 -35.91 -14.14 -33.51
CA GLY A 89 -34.53 -14.23 -34.00
C GLY A 89 -33.50 -13.38 -33.24
N GLN A 90 -33.88 -12.72 -32.13
CA GLN A 90 -32.95 -11.98 -31.27
C GLN A 90 -32.90 -12.63 -29.88
N ARG A 91 -31.71 -12.63 -29.26
CA ARG A 91 -31.55 -12.99 -27.84
C ARG A 91 -31.81 -11.77 -26.98
N ARG A 92 -32.55 -11.93 -25.89
CA ARG A 92 -32.84 -10.84 -24.94
C ARG A 92 -32.76 -11.35 -23.51
N GLU A 93 -32.25 -10.51 -22.61
CA GLU A 93 -32.36 -10.74 -21.18
C GLU A 93 -33.78 -10.44 -20.67
N ALA A 94 -34.36 -11.40 -19.94
CA ALA A 94 -35.66 -11.34 -19.31
C ALA A 94 -35.57 -11.90 -17.88
N THR A 95 -36.69 -11.91 -17.16
CA THR A 95 -36.75 -12.47 -15.80
C THR A 95 -37.67 -13.68 -15.79
N GLY A 96 -37.13 -14.83 -15.41
CA GLY A 96 -37.87 -16.05 -15.15
C GLY A 96 -38.38 -16.07 -13.70
N ARG A 97 -39.45 -16.83 -13.46
CA ARG A 97 -40.00 -17.07 -12.14
C ARG A 97 -40.08 -18.57 -11.87
N HIS A 98 -39.39 -19.01 -10.82
CA HIS A 98 -39.41 -20.38 -10.34
C HIS A 98 -40.72 -20.70 -9.59
N LYS A 99 -41.10 -21.98 -9.48
CA LYS A 99 -42.30 -22.44 -8.75
C LYS A 99 -42.35 -21.98 -7.29
N SER A 100 -41.20 -21.84 -6.64
CA SER A 100 -41.08 -21.29 -5.27
C SER A 100 -41.50 -19.82 -5.17
N GLY A 101 -41.55 -19.11 -6.29
CA GLY A 101 -41.81 -17.67 -6.37
C GLY A 101 -40.55 -16.84 -6.60
N ASP A 102 -39.36 -17.44 -6.50
CA ASP A 102 -38.08 -16.75 -6.73
C ASP A 102 -37.94 -16.31 -8.19
N VAL A 103 -37.34 -15.15 -8.38
CA VAL A 103 -37.09 -14.58 -9.72
C VAL A 103 -35.61 -14.68 -10.05
N PHE A 104 -35.30 -15.04 -11.30
CA PHE A 104 -33.93 -15.22 -11.77
C PHE A 104 -33.76 -14.69 -13.20
N PRO A 105 -32.59 -14.16 -13.55
CA PRO A 105 -32.35 -13.62 -14.88
C PRO A 105 -32.20 -14.75 -15.91
N ILE A 106 -32.88 -14.62 -17.04
CA ILE A 106 -32.83 -15.57 -18.15
C ILE A 106 -32.47 -14.84 -19.45
N GLU A 107 -31.82 -15.54 -20.37
CA GLU A 107 -31.65 -15.12 -21.75
C GLU A 107 -32.64 -15.91 -22.62
N LEU A 108 -33.60 -15.21 -23.24
CA LEU A 108 -34.68 -15.80 -24.03
C LEU A 108 -34.45 -15.53 -25.52
N SER A 109 -34.64 -16.57 -26.33
CA SER A 109 -34.74 -16.47 -27.79
C SER A 109 -36.00 -17.19 -28.27
N VAL A 110 -36.81 -16.50 -29.08
CA VAL A 110 -38.07 -17.06 -29.60
C VAL A 110 -37.98 -17.22 -31.10
N SER A 111 -38.41 -18.38 -31.58
CA SER A 111 -38.55 -18.71 -33.01
C SER A 111 -39.98 -19.12 -33.31
N GLN A 112 -40.43 -18.90 -34.55
CA GLN A 112 -41.72 -19.37 -35.03
C GLN A 112 -41.54 -20.58 -35.95
N CYS A 113 -42.44 -21.55 -35.88
CA CYS A 113 -42.53 -22.65 -36.83
C CYS A 113 -43.98 -22.89 -37.23
N VAL A 114 -44.19 -23.47 -38.42
CA VAL A 114 -45.51 -23.86 -38.90
C VAL A 114 -45.55 -25.39 -38.96
N VAL A 115 -46.44 -25.99 -38.19
CA VAL A 115 -46.61 -27.45 -38.10
C VAL A 115 -48.07 -27.76 -38.44
N ASP A 116 -48.29 -28.62 -39.43
CA ASP A 116 -49.63 -29.02 -39.89
C ASP A 116 -50.61 -27.86 -40.20
N GLY A 117 -50.07 -26.69 -40.57
CA GLY A 117 -50.84 -25.48 -40.89
C GLY A 117 -51.10 -24.56 -39.69
N GLU A 118 -50.66 -24.92 -38.49
CA GLU A 118 -50.73 -24.10 -37.28
C GLU A 118 -49.39 -23.41 -36.99
N ILE A 119 -49.45 -22.20 -36.43
CA ILE A 119 -48.27 -21.43 -36.02
C ILE A 119 -47.94 -21.77 -34.58
N TRP A 120 -46.73 -22.26 -34.33
CA TRP A 120 -46.19 -22.49 -32.99
C TRP A 120 -44.99 -21.59 -32.74
N PHE A 121 -44.76 -21.25 -31.47
CA PHE A 121 -43.59 -20.51 -31.02
C PHE A 121 -42.72 -21.40 -30.15
N THR A 122 -41.44 -21.52 -30.48
CA THR A 122 -40.45 -22.24 -29.67
C THR A 122 -39.51 -21.24 -29.01
N GLY A 123 -39.54 -21.19 -27.68
CA GLY A 123 -38.64 -20.41 -26.84
C GLY A 123 -37.47 -21.26 -26.33
N ILE A 124 -36.24 -20.78 -26.51
CA ILE A 124 -35.03 -21.29 -25.89
C ILE A 124 -34.66 -20.33 -24.76
N ILE A 125 -34.50 -20.88 -23.56
CA ILE A 125 -34.29 -20.13 -22.33
C ILE A 125 -33.00 -20.64 -21.69
N HIS A 126 -32.06 -19.72 -21.49
CA HIS A 126 -30.79 -19.96 -20.83
C HIS A 126 -30.77 -19.23 -19.48
N ASP A 127 -30.42 -19.92 -18.40
CA ASP A 127 -30.24 -19.29 -17.09
C ASP A 127 -28.90 -18.54 -17.06
N ILE A 128 -28.95 -17.22 -16.84
CA ILE A 128 -27.76 -16.36 -16.80
C ILE A 128 -27.42 -15.89 -15.38
N SER A 129 -27.98 -16.53 -14.35
CA SER A 129 -27.76 -16.17 -12.95
C SER A 129 -26.29 -16.20 -12.56
N GLU A 130 -25.57 -17.28 -12.91
CA GLU A 130 -24.14 -17.42 -12.62
C GLU A 130 -23.31 -16.36 -13.36
N ARG A 131 -23.58 -16.15 -14.65
CA ARG A 131 -22.93 -15.12 -15.48
C ARG A 131 -23.09 -13.73 -14.84
N LYS A 132 -24.32 -13.35 -14.49
CA LYS A 132 -24.63 -12.05 -13.85
C LYS A 132 -23.97 -11.92 -12.49
N ALA A 133 -23.90 -12.98 -11.70
CA ALA A 133 -23.25 -12.96 -10.39
C ALA A 133 -21.74 -12.68 -10.51
N VAL A 134 -21.07 -13.33 -11.48
CA VAL A 134 -19.65 -13.09 -11.77
C VAL A 134 -19.43 -11.66 -12.27
N GLU A 135 -20.22 -11.20 -13.25
CA GLU A 135 -20.12 -9.82 -13.78
C GLU A 135 -20.30 -8.77 -12.67
N HIS A 136 -21.30 -8.94 -11.79
CA HIS A 136 -21.53 -8.04 -10.67
C HIS A 136 -20.36 -8.06 -9.68
N ALA A 137 -19.86 -9.25 -9.33
CA ALA A 137 -18.70 -9.39 -8.44
C ALA A 137 -17.45 -8.70 -9.02
N GLU A 138 -17.21 -8.79 -10.32
CA GLU A 138 -16.11 -8.09 -10.99
C GLU A 138 -16.26 -6.57 -10.95
N VAL A 139 -17.47 -6.05 -11.20
CA VAL A 139 -17.74 -4.61 -11.12
C VAL A 139 -17.51 -4.10 -9.70
N LEU A 140 -18.07 -4.78 -8.69
CA LEU A 140 -17.91 -4.41 -7.30
C LEU A 140 -16.43 -4.46 -6.87
N ARG A 141 -15.70 -5.49 -7.31
CA ARG A 141 -14.26 -5.61 -7.05
C ARG A 141 -13.49 -4.43 -7.63
N LYS A 142 -13.76 -4.04 -8.88
CA LYS A 142 -13.13 -2.87 -9.52
C LYS A 142 -13.45 -1.57 -8.78
N GLU A 143 -14.68 -1.40 -8.30
CA GLU A 143 -15.04 -0.22 -7.50
C GLU A 143 -14.30 -0.15 -6.16
N ILE A 144 -14.17 -1.28 -5.46
CA ILE A 144 -13.42 -1.37 -4.21
C ILE A 144 -11.95 -1.05 -4.47
N GLU A 145 -11.35 -1.66 -5.50
CA GLU A 145 -9.95 -1.43 -5.86
C GLU A 145 -9.68 0.03 -6.23
N ALA A 146 -10.56 0.66 -7.01
CA ALA A 146 -10.46 2.07 -7.35
C ALA A 146 -10.53 2.97 -6.10
N LYS A 147 -11.43 2.69 -5.16
CA LYS A 147 -11.53 3.43 -3.89
C LYS A 147 -10.28 3.28 -3.02
N VAL A 148 -9.73 2.07 -2.91
CA VAL A 148 -8.51 1.79 -2.13
C VAL A 148 -7.30 2.49 -2.75
N SER A 149 -7.17 2.43 -4.09
CA SER A 149 -6.08 3.11 -4.80
C SER A 149 -6.15 4.62 -4.65
N ALA A 150 -7.33 5.22 -4.84
CA ALA A 150 -7.53 6.66 -4.72
C ALA A 150 -7.23 7.17 -3.30
N ARG A 151 -7.64 6.43 -2.25
CA ARG A 151 -7.31 6.73 -0.86
C ARG A 151 -5.80 6.74 -0.63
N SER A 152 -5.10 5.72 -1.14
CA SER A 152 -3.65 5.57 -0.97
C SER A 152 -2.87 6.69 -1.68
N GLU A 153 -3.28 7.03 -2.90
CA GLU A 153 -2.66 8.10 -3.69
C GLU A 153 -2.89 9.48 -3.04
N PHE A 154 -4.11 9.75 -2.58
CA PHE A 154 -4.45 10.97 -1.86
C PHE A 154 -3.56 11.15 -0.62
N LEU A 155 -3.38 10.11 0.19
CA LEU A 155 -2.58 10.20 1.41
C LEU A 155 -1.09 10.40 1.12
N ARG A 156 -0.55 9.72 0.10
CA ARG A 156 0.82 9.95 -0.36
C ARG A 156 1.03 11.40 -0.79
N HIS A 157 0.11 11.94 -1.58
CA HIS A 157 0.16 13.33 -2.04
C HIS A 157 0.05 14.30 -0.86
N MET A 158 -0.92 14.11 0.03
CA MET A 158 -1.11 14.94 1.22
C MET A 158 0.12 14.93 2.14
N SER A 159 0.80 13.79 2.31
CA SER A 159 2.03 13.77 3.09
C SER A 159 3.15 14.57 2.45
N HIS A 160 3.25 14.58 1.12
CA HIS A 160 4.25 15.39 0.42
C HIS A 160 3.93 16.89 0.62
N GLU A 161 2.68 17.26 0.38
CA GLU A 161 2.15 18.62 0.56
C GLU A 161 2.28 19.15 1.99
N ILE A 162 2.20 18.28 3.01
CA ILE A 162 2.42 18.67 4.41
C ILE A 162 3.92 18.74 4.73
N ARG A 163 4.74 17.83 4.18
CA ARG A 163 6.17 17.75 4.49
C ARG A 163 6.94 18.95 3.96
N THR A 164 6.63 19.42 2.76
CA THR A 164 7.31 20.55 2.12
C THR A 164 7.27 21.83 2.96
N PRO A 165 6.11 22.39 3.34
CA PRO A 165 6.06 23.59 4.18
C PRO A 165 6.65 23.35 5.57
N LEU A 166 6.53 22.13 6.11
CA LEU A 166 7.09 21.80 7.41
C LEU A 166 8.61 21.75 7.40
N THR A 167 9.22 21.26 6.32
CA THR A 167 10.67 21.25 6.11
C THR A 167 11.20 22.68 6.04
N ALA A 168 10.50 23.57 5.35
CA ALA A 168 10.83 24.99 5.31
C ALA A 168 10.75 25.64 6.71
N ILE A 169 9.66 25.42 7.46
CA ILE A 169 9.51 25.95 8.82
C ILE A 169 10.66 25.49 9.71
N LEU A 170 11.01 24.21 9.68
CA LEU A 170 12.11 23.65 10.48
C LEU A 170 13.47 24.23 10.06
N GLY A 171 13.73 24.32 8.76
CA GLY A 171 14.99 24.85 8.23
C GLY A 171 15.18 26.34 8.54
N PHE A 172 14.16 27.18 8.34
CA PHE A 172 14.24 28.60 8.71
C PHE A 172 14.37 28.80 10.22
N SER A 173 13.73 27.95 11.02
CA SER A 173 13.89 27.94 12.47
C SER A 173 15.35 27.66 12.86
N GLU A 174 15.99 26.66 12.24
CA GLU A 174 17.42 26.35 12.44
C GLU A 174 18.31 27.54 12.04
N MET A 175 18.06 28.18 10.89
CA MET A 175 18.81 29.36 10.45
C MET A 175 18.67 30.56 11.39
N LEU A 176 17.51 30.73 12.03
CA LEU A 176 17.30 31.80 13.00
C LEU A 176 18.03 31.51 14.32
N ALA A 177 18.09 30.25 14.76
CA ALA A 177 18.79 29.87 15.99
C ALA A 177 20.29 30.15 15.89
N GLU A 178 20.89 29.94 14.72
CA GLU A 178 22.32 30.20 14.50
C GLU A 178 22.70 31.69 14.44
N ARG A 179 21.70 32.59 14.33
CA ARG A 179 21.91 34.02 14.09
C ARG A 179 21.46 34.91 15.24
N THR A 180 21.03 34.31 16.33
CA THR A 180 20.52 35.04 17.49
C THR A 180 21.13 34.49 18.77
N ASP A 181 21.53 35.40 19.65
CA ASP A 181 21.96 35.07 21.02
C ASP A 181 20.82 35.34 22.03
N ASP A 182 19.63 35.73 21.55
CA ASP A 182 18.49 36.04 22.41
C ASP A 182 17.84 34.74 22.92
N VAL A 183 17.94 34.54 24.23
CA VAL A 183 17.43 33.36 24.95
C VAL A 183 15.94 33.11 24.69
N LEU A 184 15.11 34.16 24.64
CA LEU A 184 13.66 34.01 24.41
C LEU A 184 13.37 33.60 22.96
N VAL A 185 14.17 34.07 22.01
CA VAL A 185 14.04 33.71 20.58
C VAL A 185 14.50 32.28 20.34
N ILE A 186 15.61 31.86 20.96
CA ILE A 186 16.09 30.47 20.90
C ILE A 186 15.07 29.50 21.50
N GLU A 187 14.49 29.83 22.66
CA GLU A 187 13.43 29.01 23.26
C GLU A 187 12.20 28.92 22.35
N GLY A 188 11.78 30.03 21.74
CA GLY A 188 10.68 30.06 20.77
C GLY A 188 10.96 29.20 19.53
N ILE A 189 12.18 29.28 19.01
CA ILE A 189 12.64 28.47 17.86
C ILE A 189 12.64 26.98 18.21
N GLU A 190 13.14 26.60 19.38
CA GLU A 190 13.17 25.21 19.82
C GLU A 190 11.75 24.66 20.01
N VAL A 191 10.79 25.49 20.46
CA VAL A 191 9.37 25.12 20.50
C VAL A 191 8.80 24.90 19.09
N ILE A 192 9.09 25.77 18.13
CA ILE A 192 8.67 25.60 16.72
C ILE A 192 9.26 24.31 16.16
N ARG A 193 10.56 24.08 16.40
CA ARG A 193 11.29 22.90 15.92
C ARG A 193 10.68 21.62 16.47
N ARG A 194 10.47 21.54 17.78
CA ARG A 194 9.86 20.37 18.44
C ARG A 194 8.45 20.07 17.94
N ASN A 195 7.62 21.09 17.72
CA ASN A 195 6.26 20.90 17.19
C ASN A 195 6.26 20.50 15.71
N GLY A 196 7.16 21.08 14.91
CA GLY A 196 7.31 20.73 13.50
C GLY A 196 7.78 19.29 13.31
N GLU A 197 8.79 18.86 14.09
CA GLU A 197 9.23 17.47 14.11
C GLU A 197 8.10 16.53 14.57
N HIS A 198 7.34 16.91 15.60
CA HIS A 198 6.21 16.11 16.07
C HIS A 198 5.14 15.92 14.99
N LEU A 199 4.77 16.97 14.25
CA LEU A 199 3.81 16.88 13.16
C LEU A 199 4.33 15.98 12.02
N LEU A 200 5.63 16.09 11.70
CA LEU A 200 6.24 15.26 10.67
C LEU A 200 6.19 13.77 11.07
N HIS A 201 6.49 13.47 12.33
CA HIS A 201 6.37 12.13 12.88
C HIS A 201 4.92 11.60 12.79
N LEU A 202 3.92 12.42 13.13
CA LEU A 202 2.51 12.04 13.01
C LEU A 202 2.09 11.71 11.58
N VAL A 203 2.50 12.54 10.62
CA VAL A 203 2.19 12.34 9.20
C VAL A 203 2.85 11.06 8.69
N ASN A 204 4.12 10.83 9.06
CA ASN A 204 4.84 9.60 8.70
C ASN A 204 4.20 8.36 9.35
N ASP A 205 3.77 8.44 10.61
CA ASP A 205 3.07 7.35 11.30
C ASP A 205 1.76 6.97 10.58
N ILE A 206 0.96 7.96 10.17
CA ILE A 206 -0.28 7.73 9.42
C ILE A 206 0.01 7.07 8.07
N LEU A 207 1.03 7.55 7.35
CA LEU A 207 1.43 6.94 6.09
C LEU A 207 1.91 5.50 6.26
N ASP A 208 2.74 5.25 7.26
CA ASP A 208 3.26 3.90 7.53
C ASP A 208 2.12 2.96 7.87
N LEU A 209 1.12 3.41 8.64
CA LEU A 209 -0.09 2.62 8.93
C LEU A 209 -0.87 2.26 7.67
N GLU A 210 -1.08 3.21 6.76
CA GLU A 210 -1.84 2.97 5.51
C GLU A 210 -1.08 2.07 4.53
N LYS A 211 0.27 2.19 4.49
CA LYS A 211 1.10 1.24 3.71
C LYS A 211 1.02 -0.17 4.28
N LEU A 212 0.94 -0.31 5.60
CA LEU A 212 0.81 -1.60 6.29
C LEU A 212 -0.60 -2.21 6.11
N ASP A 213 -1.64 -1.40 5.91
CA ASP A 213 -3.00 -1.85 5.60
C ASP A 213 -3.17 -2.42 4.19
N ALA A 214 -2.28 -2.06 3.27
CA ALA A 214 -2.35 -2.53 1.89
C ALA A 214 -1.71 -3.91 1.64
N ASP A 215 -1.19 -4.61 2.68
CA ASP A 215 -0.36 -5.84 2.55
C ASP A 215 0.82 -5.70 1.55
N ARG A 216 1.24 -4.47 1.26
CA ARG A 216 2.20 -4.12 0.20
C ARG A 216 3.63 -3.89 0.69
N ILE A 217 3.91 -4.11 1.97
CA ILE A 217 5.26 -3.94 2.50
C ILE A 217 6.00 -5.27 2.43
N GLU A 218 6.79 -5.44 1.39
CA GLU A 218 7.79 -6.50 1.32
C GLU A 218 9.02 -6.05 2.14
N PRO A 219 9.39 -6.78 3.22
CA PRO A 219 10.55 -6.41 4.02
C PRO A 219 11.84 -6.59 3.24
N GLU A 220 12.73 -5.61 3.30
CA GLU A 220 14.02 -5.70 2.65
C GLU A 220 14.92 -6.71 3.39
N ARG A 221 15.33 -7.83 2.75
CA ARG A 221 16.17 -8.85 3.41
C ARG A 221 17.66 -8.67 3.11
N ILE A 222 18.32 -7.80 3.87
CA ILE A 222 19.76 -7.52 3.75
C ILE A 222 20.56 -7.97 4.96
N ASP A 223 21.86 -8.19 4.75
CA ASP A 223 22.82 -8.49 5.81
C ASP A 223 22.88 -7.30 6.78
N THR A 224 22.43 -7.52 8.00
CA THR A 224 22.22 -6.51 9.03
C THR A 224 23.00 -6.86 10.28
N ASP A 225 23.86 -5.95 10.76
CA ASP A 225 24.53 -6.08 12.06
C ASP A 225 23.63 -5.52 13.16
N LEU A 226 22.98 -6.40 13.92
CA LEU A 226 22.05 -6.00 14.97
C LEU A 226 22.78 -5.26 16.12
N ARG A 227 24.07 -5.55 16.34
CA ARG A 227 24.85 -4.87 17.39
C ARG A 227 25.11 -3.41 17.02
N GLU A 228 25.28 -3.12 15.74
CA GLU A 228 25.39 -1.74 15.23
C GLU A 228 24.09 -0.96 15.43
N ILE A 229 22.94 -1.54 15.11
CA ILE A 229 21.63 -0.91 15.34
C ILE A 229 21.42 -0.58 16.83
N VAL A 230 21.75 -1.54 17.71
CA VAL A 230 21.64 -1.36 19.17
C VAL A 230 22.59 -0.27 19.66
N HIS A 231 23.82 -0.22 19.13
CA HIS A 231 24.81 0.79 19.48
C HIS A 231 24.37 2.21 19.07
N ASP A 232 23.88 2.37 17.84
CA ASP A 232 23.35 3.64 17.35
C ASP A 232 22.15 4.11 18.19
N LEU A 233 21.24 3.19 18.49
CA LEU A 233 20.07 3.48 19.32
C LEU A 233 20.50 3.94 20.72
N ALA A 234 21.48 3.29 21.32
CA ALA A 234 22.02 3.67 22.62
C ALA A 234 22.65 5.07 22.59
N THR A 235 23.33 5.43 21.50
CA THR A 235 23.93 6.77 21.31
C THR A 235 22.88 7.88 21.29
N ILE A 236 21.71 7.60 20.71
CA ILE A 236 20.58 8.55 20.66
C ILE A 236 19.82 8.58 22.00
N MET A 237 19.54 7.42 22.60
CA MET A 237 18.64 7.30 23.75
C MET A 237 19.31 7.61 25.10
N ARG A 238 20.61 7.35 25.24
CA ARG A 238 21.35 7.59 26.50
C ARG A 238 21.34 9.06 26.94
N PRO A 239 21.58 10.06 26.06
CA PRO A 239 21.43 11.47 26.43
C PRO A 239 20.00 11.82 26.87
N LEU A 240 18.97 11.29 26.20
CA LEU A 240 17.57 11.52 26.55
C LEU A 240 17.22 10.97 27.93
N ALA A 241 17.68 9.75 28.23
CA ALA A 241 17.51 9.11 29.54
C ALA A 241 18.28 9.87 30.64
N THR A 242 19.53 10.28 30.37
CA THR A 242 20.38 11.01 31.32
C THR A 242 19.75 12.35 31.72
N ARG A 243 19.13 13.09 30.78
CA ARG A 243 18.40 14.34 31.09
C ARG A 243 17.24 14.14 32.07
N LYS A 244 16.65 12.94 32.11
CA LYS A 244 15.62 12.55 33.09
C LYS A 244 16.19 11.86 34.33
N ASN A 245 17.52 11.80 34.49
CA ASN A 245 18.20 11.05 35.55
C ASN A 245 17.84 9.55 35.56
N LEU A 246 17.67 8.96 34.36
CA LEU A 246 17.43 7.53 34.19
C LEU A 246 18.73 6.81 33.82
N THR A 247 18.91 5.60 34.34
CA THR A 247 20.01 4.72 33.92
C THR A 247 19.62 3.99 32.64
N PHE A 248 20.50 3.95 31.63
CA PHE A 248 20.24 3.26 30.37
C PHE A 248 21.28 2.17 30.13
N GLU A 249 20.84 0.92 30.11
CA GLU A 249 21.69 -0.27 29.98
C GLU A 249 21.35 -1.05 28.71
N THR A 250 22.37 -1.69 28.12
CA THR A 250 22.23 -2.52 26.92
C THR A 250 22.94 -3.85 27.12
N ARG A 251 22.25 -4.96 26.85
CA ARG A 251 22.79 -6.32 26.92
C ARG A 251 22.46 -7.06 25.62
N VAL A 252 23.49 -7.65 25.01
CA VAL A 252 23.32 -8.50 23.82
C VAL A 252 23.96 -9.84 24.12
N ASP A 253 23.17 -10.91 24.05
CA ASP A 253 23.65 -12.26 24.32
C ASP A 253 24.69 -12.71 23.29
N ASP A 254 25.65 -13.54 23.72
CA ASP A 254 26.74 -14.03 22.85
C ASP A 254 26.24 -14.96 21.75
N ASP A 255 25.12 -15.65 21.99
CA ASP A 255 24.47 -16.57 21.05
C ASP A 255 23.78 -15.86 19.87
N VAL A 256 23.65 -14.52 19.92
CA VAL A 256 23.05 -13.73 18.86
C VAL A 256 24.03 -13.60 17.69
N PRO A 257 23.66 -14.07 16.46
CA PRO A 257 24.49 -13.95 15.29
C PRO A 257 24.83 -12.49 15.00
N ARG A 258 26.07 -12.23 14.60
CA ARG A 258 26.51 -10.88 14.27
C ARG A 258 25.78 -10.31 13.04
N LEU A 259 25.51 -11.14 12.04
CA LEU A 259 24.80 -10.76 10.82
C LEU A 259 23.51 -11.57 10.71
N ILE A 260 22.39 -10.87 10.60
CA ILE A 260 21.06 -11.44 10.32
C ILE A 260 20.58 -10.91 8.97
N ARG A 261 19.79 -11.69 8.21
CA ARG A 261 19.11 -11.14 7.03
C ARG A 261 17.76 -10.57 7.43
N SER A 262 17.64 -9.24 7.46
CA SER A 262 16.40 -8.54 7.83
C SER A 262 16.43 -7.09 7.33
N ASP A 263 15.40 -6.31 7.65
CA ASP A 263 15.26 -4.90 7.28
C ASP A 263 15.75 -4.00 8.43
N PRO A 264 16.94 -3.37 8.31
CA PRO A 264 17.50 -2.56 9.39
C PRO A 264 16.68 -1.30 9.69
N THR A 265 15.99 -0.75 8.69
CA THR A 265 15.19 0.47 8.84
C THR A 265 13.97 0.18 9.70
N ARG A 266 13.26 -0.93 9.43
CA ARG A 266 12.08 -1.33 10.20
C ARG A 266 12.44 -1.80 11.61
N ILE A 267 13.53 -2.55 11.77
CA ILE A 267 14.04 -2.90 13.10
C ILE A 267 14.33 -1.62 13.90
N ARG A 268 15.09 -0.68 13.32
CA ARG A 268 15.40 0.60 13.98
C ARG A 268 14.14 1.37 14.36
N GLN A 269 13.13 1.40 13.49
CA GLN A 269 11.86 2.08 13.74
C GLN A 269 11.10 1.47 14.93
N ILE A 270 10.99 0.13 14.98
CA ILE A 270 10.39 -0.58 16.11
C ILE A 270 11.14 -0.22 17.41
N LEU A 271 12.47 -0.34 17.42
CA LEU A 271 13.27 -0.13 18.62
C LEU A 271 13.27 1.32 19.11
N ILE A 272 13.32 2.31 18.20
CA ILE A 272 13.20 3.73 18.56
C ILE A 272 11.87 3.99 19.24
N ASN A 273 10.77 3.44 18.71
CA ASN A 273 9.45 3.65 19.29
C ASN A 273 9.30 2.98 20.67
N LEU A 274 9.75 1.73 20.83
CA LEU A 274 9.67 1.02 22.10
C LEU A 274 10.54 1.67 23.18
N VAL A 275 11.80 1.98 22.87
CA VAL A 275 12.71 2.65 23.82
C VAL A 275 12.28 4.09 24.08
N GLY A 276 11.78 4.79 23.07
CA GLY A 276 11.21 6.13 23.22
C GLY A 276 10.04 6.13 24.21
N ASN A 277 9.15 5.15 24.13
CA ASN A 277 8.06 4.97 25.11
C ASN A 277 8.61 4.68 26.51
N ALA A 278 9.61 3.81 26.66
CA ALA A 278 10.24 3.56 27.95
C ALA A 278 10.82 4.85 28.58
N VAL A 279 11.55 5.66 27.81
CA VAL A 279 12.09 6.97 28.27
C VAL A 279 10.98 7.95 28.59
N LYS A 280 9.88 7.93 27.82
CA LYS A 280 8.73 8.81 28.01
C LYS A 280 8.00 8.52 29.32
N PHE A 281 7.66 7.26 29.58
CA PHE A 281 6.82 6.82 30.70
C PHE A 281 7.57 6.45 31.98
N THR A 282 8.91 6.45 31.94
CA THR A 282 9.73 6.30 33.15
C THR A 282 10.15 7.67 33.67
N SER A 283 9.78 7.98 34.92
CA SER A 283 10.16 9.25 35.58
C SER A 283 11.43 9.11 36.42
N ARG A 284 11.68 7.94 37.02
CA ARG A 284 12.87 7.61 37.81
C ARG A 284 13.18 6.12 37.65
N GLY A 285 14.45 5.75 37.77
CA GLY A 285 14.90 4.35 37.73
C GLY A 285 15.75 4.03 36.50
N ARG A 286 15.49 2.89 35.87
CA ARG A 286 16.33 2.35 34.80
C ARG A 286 15.54 1.84 33.60
N ILE A 287 16.19 1.87 32.45
CA ILE A 287 15.74 1.28 31.20
C ILE A 287 16.83 0.32 30.73
N ARG A 288 16.46 -0.93 30.47
CA ARG A 288 17.38 -1.97 30.00
C ARG A 288 16.91 -2.53 28.67
N LEU A 289 17.81 -2.58 27.69
CA LEU A 289 17.57 -3.19 26.39
C LEU A 289 18.30 -4.53 26.32
N ASP A 290 17.56 -5.63 26.28
CA ASP A 290 18.09 -6.98 26.19
C ASP A 290 17.83 -7.56 24.80
N VAL A 291 18.87 -8.13 24.18
CA VAL A 291 18.78 -8.82 22.88
C VAL A 291 19.19 -10.27 23.05
N SER A 292 18.28 -11.18 22.71
CA SER A 292 18.45 -12.63 22.86
C SER A 292 18.01 -13.38 21.60
N LEU A 293 18.52 -14.60 21.41
CA LEU A 293 18.09 -15.50 20.35
C LEU A 293 17.17 -16.59 20.94
N ARG A 294 15.92 -16.66 20.47
CA ARG A 294 15.00 -17.77 20.76
C ARG A 294 15.12 -18.80 19.64
N ARG A 295 15.49 -20.02 20.00
CA ARG A 295 15.56 -21.13 19.02
C ARG A 295 14.15 -21.67 18.77
N SER A 296 13.63 -21.45 17.57
CA SER A 296 12.46 -22.18 17.05
C SER A 296 12.95 -23.40 16.23
N PRO A 297 12.16 -24.49 16.10
CA PRO A 297 12.57 -25.68 15.37
C PRO A 297 12.92 -25.46 13.88
N GLU A 298 12.43 -24.38 13.26
CA GLU A 298 12.56 -24.13 11.81
C GLU A 298 13.38 -22.86 11.46
N SER A 299 13.61 -21.95 12.41
CA SER A 299 14.41 -20.72 12.21
C SER A 299 14.89 -20.12 13.54
N GLY A 300 15.91 -19.26 13.51
CA GLY A 300 16.29 -18.45 14.66
C GLY A 300 15.34 -17.25 14.78
N GLU A 301 14.68 -17.08 15.92
CA GLU A 301 13.87 -15.90 16.21
C GLU A 301 14.68 -14.96 17.11
N ILE A 302 14.89 -13.72 16.69
CA ILE A 302 15.53 -12.71 17.54
C ILE A 302 14.46 -12.06 18.40
N ALA A 303 14.71 -11.97 19.69
CA ALA A 303 13.85 -11.28 20.64
C ALA A 303 14.62 -10.09 21.25
N VAL A 304 14.06 -8.89 21.06
CA VAL A 304 14.55 -7.65 21.67
C VAL A 304 13.55 -7.19 22.72
N SER A 305 13.96 -7.20 23.98
CA SER A 305 13.15 -6.80 25.13
C SER A 305 13.61 -5.45 25.67
N VAL A 306 12.68 -4.49 25.74
CA VAL A 306 12.86 -3.20 26.40
C VAL A 306 12.19 -3.28 27.77
N LEU A 307 12.98 -3.27 28.83
CA LEU A 307 12.54 -3.26 30.21
C LEU A 307 12.59 -1.83 30.74
N ASP A 308 11.52 -1.40 31.40
CA ASP A 308 11.46 -0.13 32.09
C ASP A 308 10.92 -0.30 33.51
N THR A 309 11.29 0.63 34.39
CA THR A 309 10.80 0.73 35.77
C THR A 309 9.78 1.87 35.90
N GLY A 310 8.99 2.12 34.86
CA GLY A 310 8.04 3.22 34.77
C GLY A 310 6.75 3.01 35.56
N VAL A 311 5.65 3.56 35.05
CA VAL A 311 4.30 3.42 35.64
C VAL A 311 3.64 2.07 35.33
N GLY A 312 4.22 1.32 34.39
CA GLY A 312 3.74 0.00 34.00
C GLY A 312 2.47 0.09 33.15
N VAL A 313 1.93 -1.08 32.84
CA VAL A 313 0.81 -1.23 31.91
C VAL A 313 -0.38 -1.83 32.67
N SER A 314 -1.14 -0.98 33.36
CA SER A 314 -2.41 -1.37 33.98
C SER A 314 -3.52 -1.47 32.93
N CYS A 315 -3.43 -2.44 32.02
CA CYS A 315 -4.45 -2.70 31.02
C CYS A 315 -5.01 -4.12 31.22
N ALA A 316 -6.33 -4.23 31.42
CA ALA A 316 -7.01 -5.52 31.55
C ALA A 316 -6.86 -6.40 30.29
N GLU A 317 -6.56 -5.78 29.14
CA GLU A 317 -6.38 -6.47 27.87
C GLU A 317 -5.17 -5.87 27.10
N PRO A 318 -3.96 -6.44 27.26
CA PRO A 318 -2.73 -5.91 26.67
C PRO A 318 -2.74 -5.80 25.13
N SER A 319 -3.62 -6.55 24.45
CA SER A 319 -3.79 -6.47 22.99
C SER A 319 -4.33 -5.12 22.51
N LEU A 320 -5.17 -4.45 23.32
CA LEU A 320 -5.79 -3.17 22.96
C LEU A 320 -4.76 -2.04 22.83
N LEU A 321 -3.60 -2.14 23.49
CA LEU A 321 -2.52 -1.15 23.39
C LEU A 321 -1.89 -1.06 22.00
N PHE A 322 -2.11 -2.09 21.19
CA PHE A 322 -1.61 -2.17 19.83
C PHE A 322 -2.68 -1.82 18.79
N GLU A 323 -3.89 -1.42 19.21
CA GLU A 323 -4.89 -0.89 18.29
C GLU A 323 -4.54 0.56 17.90
N PRO A 324 -4.79 0.96 16.64
CA PRO A 324 -4.56 2.34 16.21
C PRO A 324 -5.35 3.33 17.08
N PHE A 325 -4.70 4.41 17.50
CA PHE A 325 -5.27 5.47 18.35
C PHE A 325 -5.64 5.05 19.77
N ALA A 326 -5.32 3.82 20.18
CA ALA A 326 -5.51 3.40 21.56
C ALA A 326 -4.60 4.21 22.49
N GLN A 327 -5.20 4.80 23.52
CA GLN A 327 -4.51 5.47 24.61
C GLN A 327 -4.97 4.84 25.92
N ALA A 328 -4.04 4.49 26.82
CA ALA A 328 -4.41 4.01 28.15
C ALA A 328 -5.23 5.08 28.90
N GLU A 329 -6.41 4.71 29.41
CA GLU A 329 -7.33 5.66 30.05
C GLU A 329 -6.85 6.15 31.43
N ARG A 330 -6.93 7.48 31.58
CA ARG A 330 -7.24 8.29 32.79
C ARG A 330 -6.31 8.22 34.01
N SER A 331 -5.11 8.79 33.88
CA SER A 331 -4.51 9.63 34.94
C SER A 331 -3.20 10.33 34.48
N THR A 332 -2.46 9.72 33.57
CA THR A 332 -1.09 10.13 33.17
C THR A 332 -0.98 10.70 31.74
N THR A 333 -2.05 10.60 30.94
CA THR A 333 -2.07 11.00 29.51
C THR A 333 -2.05 12.51 29.26
N ARG A 334 -2.33 13.35 30.27
CA ARG A 334 -2.27 14.82 30.13
C ARG A 334 -0.85 15.38 30.16
N GLU A 335 0.12 14.70 30.77
CA GLU A 335 1.53 15.13 30.77
C GLU A 335 2.33 14.60 29.57
N PHE A 336 1.90 13.48 28.98
CA PHE A 336 2.69 12.73 28.00
C PHE A 336 1.88 12.43 26.72
N GLY A 337 1.37 13.47 26.05
CA GLY A 337 0.61 13.35 24.79
C GLY A 337 1.34 12.51 23.73
N GLY A 338 0.62 11.59 23.07
CA GLY A 338 1.15 10.72 22.02
C GLY A 338 0.05 10.33 21.03
N SER A 339 0.43 9.99 19.79
CA SER A 339 -0.49 9.70 18.69
C SER A 339 -1.37 8.46 18.89
N GLY A 340 -0.94 7.53 19.75
CA GLY A 340 -1.56 6.21 19.86
C GLY A 340 -1.27 5.30 18.65
N LEU A 341 -0.41 5.73 17.72
CA LEU A 341 -0.10 4.97 16.50
C LEU A 341 1.19 4.16 16.62
N GLY A 342 2.17 4.62 17.41
CA GLY A 342 3.51 4.02 17.44
C GLY A 342 3.54 2.53 17.80
N LEU A 343 2.78 2.11 18.82
CA LEU A 343 2.72 0.68 19.21
C LEU A 343 2.01 -0.18 18.15
N ALA A 344 0.94 0.33 17.54
CA ALA A 344 0.24 -0.33 16.45
C ALA A 344 1.16 -0.54 15.24
N ILE A 345 1.90 0.49 14.84
CA ILE A 345 2.91 0.44 13.78
C ILE A 345 4.02 -0.56 14.13
N SER A 346 4.55 -0.49 15.36
CA SER A 346 5.64 -1.38 15.79
C SER A 346 5.25 -2.85 15.73
N ARG A 347 4.04 -3.19 16.21
CA ARG A 347 3.52 -4.56 16.16
C ARG A 347 3.34 -5.05 14.74
N ARG A 348 2.82 -4.19 13.86
CA ARG A 348 2.59 -4.57 12.47
C ARG A 348 3.88 -4.70 11.67
N LEU A 349 4.86 -3.83 11.90
CA LEU A 349 6.21 -3.98 11.36
C LEU A 349 6.87 -5.28 11.82
N ALA A 350 6.74 -5.64 13.10
CA ALA A 350 7.28 -6.92 13.60
C ALA A 350 6.64 -8.12 12.89
N ARG A 351 5.32 -8.07 12.63
CA ARG A 351 4.59 -9.10 11.86
C ARG A 351 5.07 -9.20 10.42
N VAL A 352 5.31 -8.07 9.76
CA VAL A 352 5.92 -8.05 8.42
C VAL A 352 7.32 -8.70 8.43
N LEU A 353 8.08 -8.52 9.51
CA LEU A 353 9.38 -9.18 9.72
C LEU A 353 9.28 -10.63 10.24
N GLY A 354 8.08 -11.22 10.27
CA GLY A 354 7.86 -12.60 10.69
C GLY A 354 8.00 -12.83 12.20
N GLY A 355 7.58 -11.86 13.03
CA GLY A 355 7.46 -12.00 14.49
C GLY A 355 6.25 -11.24 15.05
N ASP A 356 6.30 -10.76 16.30
CA ASP A 356 5.24 -9.94 16.91
C ASP A 356 5.82 -8.97 17.96
N VAL A 357 5.03 -8.00 18.42
CA VAL A 357 5.34 -7.21 19.62
C VAL A 357 4.37 -7.57 20.74
N THR A 358 4.92 -7.88 21.91
CA THR A 358 4.19 -8.27 23.11
C THR A 358 4.59 -7.40 24.29
N VAL A 359 3.74 -7.35 25.32
CA VAL A 359 4.00 -6.60 26.56
C VAL A 359 3.64 -7.44 27.78
N ARG A 360 4.43 -7.31 28.83
CA ARG A 360 4.18 -7.89 30.17
C ARG A 360 4.64 -6.91 31.26
N GLU A 361 4.18 -7.11 32.48
CA GLU A 361 4.65 -6.32 33.63
C GLU A 361 6.10 -6.66 33.99
N ASN A 362 6.81 -5.67 34.51
CA ASN A 362 8.17 -5.82 35.04
C ASN A 362 8.13 -5.81 36.57
N ASP A 363 8.36 -6.96 37.20
CA ASP A 363 8.30 -7.11 38.67
C ASP A 363 9.63 -6.78 39.39
N GLU A 364 10.72 -6.48 38.66
CA GLU A 364 12.07 -6.41 39.26
C GLU A 364 12.29 -5.19 40.18
N ASP A 365 11.57 -4.07 40.01
CA ASP A 365 11.82 -2.82 40.76
C ASP A 365 10.59 -1.87 40.90
N GLY A 366 9.36 -2.35 40.67
CA GLY A 366 8.13 -1.53 40.71
C GLY A 366 7.04 -2.06 39.77
N HIS A 367 6.01 -1.26 39.48
CA HIS A 367 5.05 -1.55 38.40
C HIS A 367 5.64 -1.08 37.06
N GLY A 368 6.62 -1.79 36.49
CA GLY A 368 7.22 -1.42 35.20
C GLY A 368 6.61 -2.17 34.01
N SER A 369 7.15 -1.98 32.81
CA SER A 369 6.77 -2.79 31.64
C SER A 369 7.95 -3.42 30.91
N ILE A 370 7.66 -4.52 30.22
CA ILE A 370 8.61 -5.22 29.35
C ILE A 370 7.94 -5.40 28.00
N PHE A 371 8.37 -4.57 27.04
CA PHE A 371 7.97 -4.71 25.64
C PHE A 371 8.96 -5.62 24.93
N THR A 372 8.48 -6.70 24.32
CA THR A 372 9.33 -7.64 23.57
C THR A 372 8.91 -7.63 22.11
N ALA A 373 9.80 -7.19 21.24
CA ALA A 373 9.68 -7.33 19.79
C ALA A 373 10.41 -8.59 19.34
N THR A 374 9.75 -9.43 18.55
CA THR A 374 10.37 -10.56 17.88
C THR A 374 10.36 -10.38 16.37
N PHE A 375 11.35 -10.96 15.71
CA PHE A 375 11.42 -11.02 14.26
C PHE A 375 12.22 -12.24 13.82
N SER A 376 11.88 -12.76 12.63
CA SER A 376 12.58 -13.88 12.02
C SER A 376 13.99 -13.44 11.61
N ALA A 377 14.99 -14.24 11.96
CA ALA A 377 16.37 -14.01 11.56
C ALA A 377 16.92 -15.24 10.82
N ASP A 378 17.01 -15.11 9.50
CA ASP A 378 17.80 -16.05 8.71
C ASP A 378 19.28 -15.78 9.02
N VAL A 379 19.99 -16.80 9.50
CA VAL A 379 21.43 -16.69 9.77
C VAL A 379 22.15 -16.51 8.44
N ALA A 380 22.73 -15.33 8.21
CA ALA A 380 23.50 -15.08 7.01
C ALA A 380 24.79 -15.94 7.04
N PRO A 381 25.16 -16.62 5.93
CA PRO A 381 26.45 -17.29 5.86
C PRO A 381 27.56 -16.27 6.04
N SER A 382 28.39 -16.49 7.05
CA SER A 382 29.46 -15.56 7.42
C SER A 382 30.46 -15.42 6.28
N ARG A 383 30.39 -14.33 5.52
CA ARG A 383 31.51 -13.85 4.72
C ARG A 383 32.17 -12.70 5.46
N PRO A 384 33.50 -12.74 5.69
CA PRO A 384 34.21 -11.59 6.20
C PRO A 384 34.18 -10.50 5.13
N ARG A 385 33.37 -9.45 5.33
CA ARG A 385 33.59 -8.19 4.61
C ARG A 385 34.68 -7.42 5.34
N SER A 386 35.75 -7.15 4.62
CA SER A 386 36.74 -6.14 4.97
C SER A 386 36.02 -4.80 5.14
N ARG A 387 36.19 -4.20 6.31
CA ARG A 387 35.78 -2.82 6.57
C ARG A 387 36.52 -1.90 5.59
N PRO A 388 35.88 -0.89 4.96
CA PRO A 388 36.58 0.36 4.71
C PRO A 388 36.89 0.95 6.08
N ASP A 389 38.16 1.29 6.29
CA ASP A 389 38.67 1.81 7.55
C ASP A 389 37.82 2.95 8.10
N ALA A 390 37.61 2.90 9.41
CA ALA A 390 37.10 3.99 10.20
C ALA A 390 38.11 5.15 10.12
N THR A 391 37.82 6.15 9.28
CA THR A 391 38.43 7.47 9.42
C THR A 391 37.86 8.12 10.66
N THR A 392 38.73 8.19 11.67
CA THR A 392 38.73 9.07 12.83
C THR A 392 37.87 10.33 12.67
N LEU A 393 36.80 10.42 13.45
CA LEU A 393 36.13 11.67 13.79
C LEU A 393 36.93 12.39 14.87
N GLU A 394 37.90 13.20 14.45
CA GLU A 394 38.43 14.32 15.23
C GLU A 394 38.07 15.62 14.49
N GLY A 395 37.47 16.58 15.20
CA GLY A 395 37.36 17.95 14.70
C GLY A 395 36.03 18.64 14.97
N ILE A 396 36.09 19.71 15.76
CA ILE A 396 35.03 20.64 16.11
C ILE A 396 34.68 21.52 14.88
N ASP A 397 33.39 21.60 14.56
CA ASP A 397 32.67 22.77 14.04
C ASP A 397 33.15 23.44 12.72
N ALA A 398 32.80 22.80 11.60
CA ALA A 398 32.39 23.39 10.31
C ALA A 398 32.13 22.24 9.33
N GLY A 399 30.99 22.19 8.64
CA GLY A 399 30.76 21.20 7.58
C GLY A 399 31.83 21.26 6.47
N PRO A 400 31.94 20.23 5.62
CA PRO A 400 32.91 20.23 4.53
C PRO A 400 32.72 21.46 3.62
N ASN A 401 33.83 22.11 3.28
CA ASN A 401 33.84 23.35 2.51
C ASN A 401 33.55 23.08 1.01
N LEU A 402 32.51 23.70 0.47
CA LEU A 402 32.08 23.60 -0.93
C LEU A 402 32.61 24.74 -1.82
N ASN A 403 33.58 25.53 -1.33
CA ASN A 403 34.13 26.70 -2.02
C ASN A 403 34.47 26.41 -3.49
N GLY A 404 33.83 27.16 -4.38
CA GLY A 404 34.13 27.16 -5.81
C GLY A 404 33.32 26.17 -6.64
N LEU A 405 32.57 25.26 -6.01
CA LEU A 405 31.70 24.30 -6.71
C LEU A 405 30.47 25.01 -7.32
N GLU A 406 30.12 24.66 -8.55
CA GLU A 406 28.90 25.08 -9.24
C GLU A 406 27.84 23.98 -9.13
N ILE A 407 26.77 24.25 -8.40
CA ILE A 407 25.69 23.28 -8.14
C ILE A 407 24.42 23.75 -8.82
N LEU A 408 23.73 22.85 -9.52
CA LEU A 408 22.36 23.08 -9.97
C LEU A 408 21.39 22.43 -8.97
N LEU A 409 20.54 23.23 -8.32
CA LEU A 409 19.47 22.75 -7.47
C LEU A 409 18.15 22.82 -8.23
N VAL A 410 17.49 21.66 -8.39
CA VAL A 410 16.21 21.50 -9.08
C VAL A 410 15.15 21.08 -8.06
N GLU A 411 14.24 22.01 -7.75
CA GLU A 411 13.23 21.83 -6.70
C GLU A 411 12.01 22.73 -6.99
N ASP A 412 10.81 22.18 -6.89
CA ASP A 412 9.55 22.88 -7.23
C ASP A 412 8.98 23.72 -6.08
N GLY A 413 9.29 23.36 -4.83
CA GLY A 413 8.94 24.12 -3.64
C GLY A 413 9.77 25.39 -3.47
N ALA A 414 9.16 26.57 -3.57
CA ALA A 414 9.85 27.86 -3.44
C ALA A 414 10.63 28.02 -2.11
N ASP A 415 10.05 27.54 -1.01
CA ASP A 415 10.71 27.60 0.30
C ASP A 415 11.84 26.58 0.44
N ASN A 416 11.68 25.38 -0.14
CA ASN A 416 12.74 24.37 -0.18
C ASN A 416 13.92 24.84 -1.06
N ARG A 417 13.64 25.46 -2.21
CA ARG A 417 14.66 26.10 -3.06
C ARG A 417 15.46 27.12 -2.28
N LEU A 418 14.76 28.00 -1.56
CA LEU A 418 15.39 29.04 -0.75
C LEU A 418 16.23 28.42 0.38
N LEU A 419 15.71 27.45 1.11
CA LEU A 419 16.41 26.77 2.20
C LEU A 419 17.66 26.03 1.73
N LEU A 420 17.51 25.11 0.77
CA LEU A 420 18.61 24.28 0.26
C LEU A 420 19.66 25.13 -0.45
N GLY A 421 19.22 26.11 -1.26
CA GLY A 421 20.13 27.07 -1.90
C GLY A 421 20.96 27.81 -0.87
N ARG A 422 20.34 28.33 0.20
CA ARG A 422 21.04 29.02 1.29
C ARG A 422 22.04 28.13 2.03
N ILE A 423 21.67 26.87 2.31
CA ILE A 423 22.57 25.91 2.96
C ILE A 423 23.84 25.71 2.12
N LEU A 424 23.68 25.52 0.80
CA LEU A 424 24.78 25.29 -0.13
C LEU A 424 25.65 26.54 -0.31
N GLU A 425 25.03 27.73 -0.45
CA GLU A 425 25.73 29.02 -0.52
C GLU A 425 26.55 29.30 0.75
N GLN A 426 25.98 29.05 1.93
CA GLN A 426 26.71 29.17 3.21
C GLN A 426 27.84 28.14 3.33
N GLY A 427 27.72 26.99 2.67
CA GLY A 427 28.79 26.01 2.52
C GLY A 427 29.89 26.44 1.56
N GLY A 428 29.72 27.54 0.81
CA GLY A 428 30.70 28.10 -0.14
C GLY A 428 30.43 27.79 -1.62
N ALA A 429 29.36 27.08 -1.95
CA ALA A 429 29.01 26.75 -3.33
C ALA A 429 28.37 27.93 -4.07
N ARG A 430 28.49 27.94 -5.40
CA ARG A 430 27.68 28.77 -6.30
C ARG A 430 26.49 27.95 -6.76
N VAL A 431 25.27 28.41 -6.50
CA VAL A 431 24.05 27.64 -6.74
C VAL A 431 23.24 28.28 -7.87
N SER A 432 22.97 27.49 -8.91
CA SER A 432 21.96 27.79 -9.93
C SER A 432 20.66 27.09 -9.57
N ILE A 433 19.52 27.70 -9.89
CA ILE A 433 18.20 27.23 -9.45
C ILE A 433 17.33 26.89 -10.67
N ALA A 434 16.64 25.76 -10.60
CA ALA A 434 15.60 25.35 -11.53
C ALA A 434 14.36 24.85 -10.77
N GLU A 435 13.18 25.05 -11.33
CA GLU A 435 11.89 24.71 -10.67
C GLU A 435 11.31 23.37 -11.14
N ASN A 436 11.83 22.80 -12.23
CA ASN A 436 11.40 21.52 -12.79
C ASN A 436 12.48 20.93 -13.72
N GLY A 437 12.25 19.71 -14.21
CA GLY A 437 13.16 19.00 -15.11
C GLY A 437 13.46 19.71 -16.43
N GLU A 438 12.50 20.42 -17.03
CA GLU A 438 12.72 21.13 -18.29
C GLU A 438 13.68 22.30 -18.13
N GLN A 439 13.54 23.07 -17.05
CA GLN A 439 14.45 24.17 -16.72
C GLN A 439 15.85 23.65 -16.38
N ALA A 440 15.95 22.48 -15.75
CA ALA A 440 17.22 21.84 -15.47
C ALA A 440 17.96 21.47 -16.78
N LEU A 441 17.25 20.88 -17.74
CA LEU A 441 17.78 20.56 -19.07
C LEU A 441 18.22 21.83 -19.81
N ALA A 442 17.39 22.87 -19.82
CA ALA A 442 17.73 24.15 -20.46
C ALA A 442 18.99 24.78 -19.82
N SER A 443 19.11 24.73 -18.50
CA SER A 443 20.28 25.25 -17.78
C SER A 443 21.58 24.52 -18.13
N VAL A 444 21.51 23.22 -18.39
CA VAL A 444 22.66 22.42 -18.85
C VAL A 444 22.99 22.75 -20.30
N ASP A 445 21.98 22.83 -21.17
CA ASP A 445 22.15 23.13 -22.61
C ASP A 445 22.72 24.54 -22.84
N GLU A 446 22.24 25.55 -22.11
CA GLU A 446 22.66 26.95 -22.24
C GLU A 446 24.15 27.16 -21.95
N ARG A 447 24.73 26.35 -21.07
CA ARG A 447 26.15 26.48 -20.72
C ARG A 447 27.07 25.84 -21.76
N GLY A 448 26.57 24.98 -22.66
CA GLY A 448 27.28 24.52 -23.86
C GLY A 448 28.57 23.71 -23.63
N VAL A 449 28.82 23.24 -22.41
CA VAL A 449 29.95 22.37 -22.03
C VAL A 449 29.39 21.02 -21.58
N SER A 450 30.13 19.92 -21.71
CA SER A 450 29.62 18.58 -21.40
C SER A 450 29.19 18.37 -19.94
N ASN A 451 29.85 19.05 -18.98
CA ASN A 451 29.52 18.99 -17.55
C ASN A 451 29.58 20.40 -16.91
N PRO A 452 28.53 21.22 -17.06
CA PRO A 452 28.53 22.61 -16.59
C PRO A 452 28.42 22.80 -15.07
N PHE A 453 28.06 21.75 -14.35
CA PHE A 453 27.86 21.74 -12.91
C PHE A 453 28.64 20.59 -12.30
N ASP A 454 29.24 20.84 -11.14
CA ASP A 454 29.97 19.85 -10.34
C ASP A 454 29.02 18.88 -9.62
N ALA A 455 27.76 19.27 -9.43
CA ALA A 455 26.68 18.38 -9.02
C ALA A 455 25.30 18.96 -9.40
N ILE A 456 24.37 18.08 -9.75
CA ILE A 456 22.94 18.40 -9.88
C ILE A 456 22.20 17.76 -8.72
N LEU A 457 21.54 18.56 -7.89
CA LEU A 457 20.59 18.09 -6.88
C LEU A 457 19.20 18.11 -7.48
N MET A 458 18.60 16.94 -7.69
CA MET A 458 17.37 16.76 -8.46
C MET A 458 16.25 16.23 -7.58
N ASP A 459 15.19 17.01 -7.35
CA ASP A 459 13.97 16.45 -6.77
C ASP A 459 13.33 15.43 -7.72
N MET A 460 12.99 14.26 -7.18
CA MET A 460 12.38 13.17 -7.95
C MET A 460 10.88 13.39 -8.21
N GLN A 461 10.21 14.25 -7.42
CA GLN A 461 8.78 14.51 -7.56
C GLN A 461 8.54 16.00 -7.82
N MET A 462 8.43 16.37 -9.08
CA MET A 462 8.15 17.76 -9.50
C MET A 462 7.11 17.79 -10.63
N PRO A 463 6.30 18.87 -10.76
CA PRO A 463 5.39 19.07 -11.88
C PRO A 463 6.13 19.33 -13.19
N VAL A 464 5.39 19.27 -14.31
CA VAL A 464 5.87 19.48 -15.69
C VAL A 464 6.79 18.37 -16.19
N MET A 465 7.97 18.21 -15.58
CA MET A 465 8.91 17.12 -15.86
C MET A 465 9.53 16.67 -14.55
N ASP A 466 9.33 15.40 -14.22
CA ASP A 466 9.82 14.81 -12.97
C ASP A 466 11.34 14.53 -13.02
N GLY A 467 11.93 14.28 -11.86
CA GLY A 467 13.38 14.06 -11.77
C GLY A 467 13.86 12.78 -12.47
N ILE A 468 12.96 11.80 -12.69
CA ILE A 468 13.28 10.57 -13.42
C ILE A 468 13.43 10.89 -14.91
N GLU A 469 12.42 11.51 -15.51
CA GLU A 469 12.40 11.91 -16.91
C GLU A 469 13.52 12.91 -17.22
N ALA A 470 13.78 13.86 -16.32
CA ALA A 470 14.88 14.81 -16.43
C ALA A 470 16.25 14.11 -16.44
N THR A 471 16.47 13.17 -15.53
CA THR A 471 17.75 12.44 -15.44
C THR A 471 17.97 11.55 -16.67
N GLN A 472 16.95 10.83 -17.14
CA GLN A 472 17.05 10.05 -18.37
C GLN A 472 17.38 10.93 -19.57
N SER A 473 16.75 12.10 -19.67
CA SER A 473 16.98 13.07 -20.73
C SER A 473 18.40 13.65 -20.67
N LEU A 474 18.90 13.98 -19.48
CA LEU A 474 20.29 14.42 -19.27
C LEU A 474 21.29 13.36 -19.75
N ARG A 475 21.09 12.10 -19.37
CA ARG A 475 21.97 10.99 -19.79
C ARG A 475 21.89 10.72 -21.28
N ALA A 476 20.69 10.75 -21.88
CA ALA A 476 20.50 10.58 -23.32
C ALA A 476 21.18 11.70 -24.15
N ARG A 477 21.27 12.90 -23.59
CA ARG A 477 21.98 14.06 -24.17
C ARG A 477 23.49 14.04 -23.91
N GLY A 478 24.00 13.04 -23.18
CA GLY A 478 25.43 12.86 -22.93
C GLY A 478 25.98 13.62 -21.73
N TYR A 479 25.13 14.17 -20.84
CA TYR A 479 25.58 14.73 -19.57
C TYR A 479 26.14 13.61 -18.68
N SER A 480 27.39 13.75 -18.26
CA SER A 480 28.11 12.73 -17.47
C SER A 480 28.45 13.18 -16.05
N GLY A 481 28.14 14.43 -15.72
CA GLY A 481 28.33 14.98 -14.38
C GLY A 481 27.38 14.33 -13.38
N PRO A 482 27.66 14.50 -12.08
CA PRO A 482 26.96 13.74 -11.07
C PRO A 482 25.57 14.30 -10.78
N VAL A 483 24.59 13.40 -10.68
CA VAL A 483 23.18 13.69 -10.36
C VAL A 483 22.82 13.01 -9.03
N VAL A 484 22.40 13.82 -8.06
CA VAL A 484 21.96 13.39 -6.74
C VAL A 484 20.44 13.49 -6.64
N ALA A 485 19.79 12.35 -6.48
CA ALA A 485 18.33 12.29 -6.33
C ALA A 485 17.87 12.73 -4.93
N LEU A 486 17.05 13.76 -4.83
CA LEU A 486 16.34 14.13 -3.62
C LEU A 486 14.97 13.43 -3.64
N THR A 487 14.75 12.49 -2.73
CA THR A 487 13.51 11.69 -2.69
C THR A 487 12.77 11.89 -1.38
N ALA A 488 11.44 11.95 -1.45
CA ALA A 488 10.60 11.91 -0.26
C ALA A 488 10.69 10.56 0.50
N ASN A 489 11.29 9.52 -0.07
CA ASN A 489 11.31 8.20 0.54
C ASN A 489 12.65 7.53 0.24
N ALA A 490 13.47 7.27 1.26
CA ALA A 490 14.83 6.73 1.12
C ALA A 490 14.87 5.20 1.12
N THR A 491 13.84 4.53 0.59
CA THR A 491 13.84 3.06 0.52
C THR A 491 14.80 2.59 -0.57
N ARG A 492 15.29 1.35 -0.46
CA ARG A 492 16.21 0.83 -1.48
C ARG A 492 15.55 0.61 -2.84
N ALA A 493 14.25 0.34 -2.90
CA ALA A 493 13.52 0.29 -4.17
C ALA A 493 13.49 1.66 -4.89
N ASP A 494 13.32 2.74 -4.12
CA ASP A 494 13.41 4.11 -4.64
C ASP A 494 14.86 4.43 -5.06
N ARG A 495 15.85 4.02 -4.26
CA ARG A 495 17.29 4.13 -4.59
C ARG A 495 17.63 3.38 -5.89
N ASP A 496 17.24 2.12 -6.01
CA ASP A 496 17.55 1.25 -7.15
C ASP A 496 16.89 1.80 -8.42
N ARG A 497 15.69 2.38 -8.31
CA ARG A 497 15.05 3.13 -9.41
C ARG A 497 15.85 4.36 -9.80
N CYS A 498 16.27 5.20 -8.85
CA CYS A 498 17.09 6.38 -9.14
C CYS A 498 18.43 6.01 -9.80
N ILE A 499 19.11 4.98 -9.30
CA ILE A 499 20.38 4.50 -9.87
C ILE A 499 20.16 3.88 -11.25
N ALA A 500 19.11 3.07 -11.46
CA ALA A 500 18.78 2.48 -12.76
C ALA A 500 18.49 3.56 -13.83
N VAL A 501 17.97 4.71 -13.40
CA VAL A 501 17.71 5.89 -14.24
C VAL A 501 18.98 6.69 -14.53
N GLY A 502 20.06 6.44 -13.81
CA GLY A 502 21.38 7.05 -14.03
C GLY A 502 21.78 8.11 -13.01
N CYS A 503 21.16 8.15 -11.82
CA CYS A 503 21.63 8.96 -10.70
C CYS A 503 22.87 8.34 -10.05
N ASP A 504 23.79 9.17 -9.59
CA ASP A 504 25.06 8.76 -8.97
C ASP A 504 24.95 8.65 -7.44
N ALA A 505 24.06 9.45 -6.85
CA ALA A 505 23.74 9.37 -5.43
C ALA A 505 22.27 9.73 -5.19
N PHE A 506 21.83 9.62 -3.94
CA PHE A 506 20.47 9.94 -3.51
C PHE A 506 20.46 10.37 -2.04
N ALA A 507 19.45 11.15 -1.65
CA ALA A 507 19.22 11.62 -0.29
C ALA A 507 17.72 11.68 0.02
N GLY A 508 17.35 11.32 1.25
CA GLY A 508 15.97 11.33 1.72
C GLY A 508 15.57 12.68 2.32
N LYS A 509 14.44 13.24 1.91
CA LYS A 509 13.83 14.43 2.51
C LYS A 509 13.05 14.06 3.79
N PRO A 510 13.28 14.75 4.93
CA PRO A 510 14.06 15.98 5.09
C PRO A 510 15.57 15.72 5.21
N ILE A 511 16.36 16.45 4.44
CA ILE A 511 17.82 16.34 4.45
C ILE A 511 18.37 17.37 5.44
N ARG A 512 19.17 16.91 6.40
CA ARG A 512 19.82 17.81 7.36
C ARG A 512 21.00 18.52 6.69
N ARG A 513 21.28 19.76 7.11
CA ARG A 513 22.38 20.58 6.58
C ARG A 513 23.71 19.81 6.45
N ARG A 514 24.18 19.18 7.52
CA ARG A 514 25.47 18.47 7.52
C ARG A 514 25.49 17.32 6.52
N GLU A 515 24.38 16.59 6.41
CA GLU A 515 24.23 15.47 5.49
C GLU A 515 24.25 15.96 4.04
N LEU A 516 23.54 17.06 3.74
CA LEU A 516 23.55 17.68 2.41
C LEU A 516 24.96 18.14 1.99
N LEU A 517 25.65 18.90 2.86
CA LEU A 517 26.99 19.41 2.56
C LEU A 517 28.01 18.29 2.36
N THR A 518 27.94 17.24 3.19
CA THR A 518 28.84 16.08 3.07
C THR A 518 28.59 15.32 1.77
N LEU A 519 27.33 15.04 1.46
CA LEU A 519 26.95 14.32 0.25
C LEU A 519 27.42 15.05 -1.02
N VAL A 520 27.18 16.37 -1.08
CA VAL A 520 27.61 17.19 -2.21
C VAL A 520 29.13 17.22 -2.32
N ALA A 521 29.85 17.38 -1.21
CA ALA A 521 31.30 17.40 -1.20
C ALA A 521 31.91 16.08 -1.70
N ASP A 522 31.32 14.94 -1.31
CA ASP A 522 31.80 13.61 -1.70
C ASP A 522 31.53 13.35 -3.19
N VAL A 523 30.35 13.71 -3.68
CA VAL A 523 29.93 13.46 -5.06
C VAL A 523 30.61 14.38 -6.06
N ALA A 524 30.89 15.63 -5.68
CA ALA A 524 31.56 16.60 -6.56
C ALA A 524 33.10 16.41 -6.63
N ARG A 525 33.68 15.61 -5.71
CA ARG A 525 35.15 15.38 -5.64
C ARG A 525 35.58 13.97 -6.02
N GLY A 526 34.64 13.02 -6.10
CA GLY A 526 34.85 11.69 -6.68
C GLY A 526 34.73 11.70 -8.19
#